data_AF-A0A7H8RAT4-F1
#
_entry.id   AF-A0A7H8RAT4-F1
#
_cell.length_a   1.000
_cell.length_b   1.000
_cell.length_c   1.000
_cell.angle_alpha   90.00
_cell.angle_beta   90.00
_cell.angle_gamma   90.00
#
_symmetry.space_group_name_H-M   'P 1'
#
loop_
_entity.id
_entity.type
_entity.pdbx_description
1 polymer ?
#
loop_
_entity_poly.entity_id
_entity_poly.type
_entity_poly.pdbx_seq_one_letter_code
_entity_poly.pdbx_strand_id
1 'polypeptide(L)'
;MSSAARKAQADTNRSQDMASEIKALRKFAENTAKHAPHLVAEWHTKQGDDGIVPTGFISYLLMTWCPGVPLGEGRYESMPQAKKKKVFKAFKEALEDTKRCGVVSKGDNPTLLWDAENDEKCYMVDFKFSGRPHYIDVAERIWQRWGLQPGPPE
;
A
#
# COMPACT_ATOMS: atom_id res chain seq x y z
N MET A 1 -28.37 -7.90 -6.45
CA MET A 1 -27.87 -9.21 -6.89
C MET A 1 -28.55 -10.32 -6.10
N SER A 2 -28.90 -11.45 -6.73
CA SER A 2 -29.47 -12.62 -6.03
C SER A 2 -28.39 -13.43 -5.30
N SER A 3 -28.78 -14.30 -4.36
CA SER A 3 -27.85 -15.21 -3.67
C SER A 3 -27.12 -16.14 -4.65
N ALA A 4 -27.82 -16.68 -5.64
CA ALA A 4 -27.23 -17.53 -6.69
C ALA A 4 -26.15 -16.79 -7.51
N ALA A 5 -26.39 -15.52 -7.86
CA ALA A 5 -25.40 -14.72 -8.58
C ALA A 5 -24.13 -14.47 -7.75
N ARG A 6 -24.24 -14.28 -6.43
CA ARG A 6 -23.08 -14.14 -5.54
C ARG A 6 -22.35 -15.46 -5.34
N LYS A 7 -23.07 -16.57 -5.21
CA LYS A 7 -22.47 -17.92 -5.10
C LYS A 7 -21.64 -18.28 -6.34
N ALA A 8 -22.09 -17.87 -7.53
CA ALA A 8 -21.33 -18.07 -8.77
C ALA A 8 -20.00 -17.29 -8.82
N GLN A 9 -19.77 -16.33 -7.93
CA GLN A 9 -18.50 -15.59 -7.80
C GLN A 9 -17.50 -16.29 -6.87
N ALA A 10 -17.88 -17.41 -6.23
CA ALA A 10 -16.99 -18.14 -5.35
C ALA A 10 -15.80 -18.72 -6.13
N ASP A 11 -14.60 -18.24 -5.83
CA ASP A 11 -13.36 -18.88 -6.26
C ASP A 11 -12.87 -19.86 -5.18
N THR A 12 -12.24 -20.93 -5.61
CA THR A 12 -11.56 -21.90 -4.74
C THR A 12 -10.22 -21.40 -4.20
N ASN A 13 -9.62 -20.38 -4.84
CA ASN A 13 -8.28 -19.92 -4.53
C ASN A 13 -8.26 -18.52 -3.92
N ARG A 14 -7.26 -18.28 -3.07
CA ARG A 14 -6.89 -16.93 -2.63
C ARG A 14 -6.43 -16.12 -3.84
N SER A 15 -6.86 -14.86 -3.94
CA SER A 15 -6.39 -13.98 -5.02
C SER A 15 -4.89 -13.74 -4.95
N GLN A 16 -4.25 -13.57 -6.12
CA GLN A 16 -2.83 -13.24 -6.21
C GLN A 16 -2.51 -11.91 -5.51
N ASP A 17 -3.39 -10.93 -5.66
CA ASP A 17 -3.34 -9.61 -5.01
C ASP A 17 -3.20 -9.74 -3.49
N MET A 18 -4.02 -10.59 -2.87
CA MET A 18 -3.98 -10.80 -1.43
C MET A 18 -2.73 -11.56 -0.98
N ALA A 19 -2.29 -12.56 -1.76
CA ALA A 19 -1.06 -13.28 -1.47
C ALA A 19 0.17 -12.35 -1.56
N SER A 20 0.14 -11.41 -2.51
CA SER A 20 1.16 -10.37 -2.69
C SER A 20 1.18 -9.39 -1.53
N GLU A 21 0.01 -8.89 -1.09
CA GLU A 21 -0.13 -8.00 0.08
C GLU A 21 0.46 -8.65 1.34
N ILE A 22 0.02 -9.87 1.66
CA ILE A 22 0.51 -10.63 2.83
C ILE A 22 2.03 -10.78 2.80
N LYS A 23 2.58 -11.15 1.63
CA LYS A 23 4.02 -11.36 1.46
C LYS A 23 4.80 -10.07 1.69
N ALA A 24 4.29 -8.94 1.22
CA ALA A 24 4.88 -7.63 1.47
C ALA A 24 4.85 -7.27 2.96
N LEU A 25 3.68 -7.36 3.59
CA LEU A 25 3.49 -7.04 5.02
C LEU A 25 4.35 -7.92 5.95
N ARG A 26 4.54 -9.20 5.62
CA ARG A 26 5.46 -10.10 6.35
C ARG A 26 6.90 -9.63 6.23
N LYS A 27 7.36 -9.32 5.02
CA LYS A 27 8.71 -8.78 4.80
C LYS A 27 8.94 -7.48 5.57
N PHE A 28 7.96 -6.60 5.62
CA PHE A 28 8.06 -5.36 6.40
C PHE A 28 8.18 -5.61 7.90
N ALA A 29 7.40 -6.55 8.44
CA ALA A 29 7.51 -6.96 9.84
C ALA A 29 8.89 -7.58 10.15
N GLU A 30 9.32 -8.55 9.35
CA GLU A 30 10.62 -9.26 9.48
C GLU A 30 11.83 -8.32 9.40
N ASN A 31 11.74 -7.28 8.56
CA ASN A 31 12.83 -6.34 8.32
C ASN A 31 12.63 -4.99 9.04
N THR A 32 11.66 -4.92 9.97
CA THR A 32 11.37 -3.73 10.78
C THR A 32 11.24 -2.45 9.96
N ALA A 33 10.45 -2.48 8.88
CA ALA A 33 10.19 -1.31 8.05
C ALA A 33 9.65 -0.14 8.90
N LYS A 34 10.06 1.09 8.62
CA LYS A 34 9.62 2.28 9.34
C LYS A 34 8.53 3.04 8.60
N HIS A 35 8.41 2.81 7.29
CA HIS A 35 7.54 3.55 6.38
C HIS A 35 6.50 2.66 5.69
N ALA A 36 6.18 1.51 6.28
CA ALA A 36 5.16 0.59 5.78
C ALA A 36 4.46 -0.14 6.94
N PRO A 37 3.21 -0.58 6.76
CA PRO A 37 2.51 -1.39 7.75
C PRO A 37 3.15 -2.76 7.90
N HIS A 38 3.01 -3.34 9.10
CA HIS A 38 3.52 -4.68 9.44
C HIS A 38 2.35 -5.64 9.60
N LEU A 39 2.50 -6.86 9.10
CA LEU A 39 1.51 -7.90 9.38
C LEU A 39 1.54 -8.25 10.87
N VAL A 40 0.37 -8.21 11.52
CA VAL A 40 0.17 -8.70 12.89
C VAL A 40 -0.43 -10.09 12.87
N ALA A 41 -1.48 -10.29 12.06
CA ALA A 41 -2.13 -11.58 11.89
C ALA A 41 -2.87 -11.65 10.54
N GLU A 42 -3.10 -12.86 10.05
CA GLU A 42 -4.01 -13.12 8.94
C GLU A 42 -4.98 -14.24 9.31
N TRP A 43 -6.21 -14.14 8.80
CA TRP A 43 -7.18 -15.22 8.92
C TRP A 43 -7.90 -15.40 7.59
N HIS A 44 -7.97 -16.63 7.11
CA HIS A 44 -8.64 -16.98 5.86
C HIS A 44 -9.65 -18.08 6.15
N THR A 45 -10.90 -17.87 5.76
CA THR A 45 -11.98 -18.80 6.06
C THR A 45 -13.01 -18.86 4.95
N LYS A 46 -13.71 -19.99 4.87
CA LYS A 46 -14.83 -20.19 3.95
C LYS A 46 -16.07 -19.49 4.53
N GLN A 47 -16.81 -18.82 3.67
CA GLN A 47 -18.06 -18.16 4.02
C GLN A 47 -19.21 -19.18 4.03
N GLY A 48 -20.17 -18.97 4.93
CA GLY A 48 -21.45 -19.71 4.93
C GLY A 48 -22.34 -19.35 3.73
N ASP A 49 -23.51 -19.97 3.63
CA ASP A 49 -24.47 -19.70 2.55
C ASP A 49 -25.12 -18.30 2.64
N ASP A 50 -25.01 -17.65 3.80
CA ASP A 50 -25.47 -16.29 4.10
C ASP A 50 -24.39 -15.22 3.91
N GLY A 51 -23.12 -15.62 3.72
CA GLY A 51 -21.99 -14.72 3.53
C GLY A 51 -22.10 -13.86 2.26
N ILE A 52 -21.29 -12.81 2.15
CA ILE A 52 -21.30 -11.87 1.00
C ILE A 52 -21.01 -12.58 -0.33
N VAL A 53 -20.22 -13.65 -0.31
CA VAL A 53 -20.02 -14.59 -1.41
C VAL A 53 -20.28 -15.98 -0.85
N PRO A 54 -21.52 -16.50 -0.97
CA PRO A 54 -21.89 -17.80 -0.41
C PRO A 54 -20.93 -18.89 -0.85
N THR A 55 -20.44 -19.69 0.10
CA THR A 55 -19.43 -20.76 -0.11
C THR A 55 -18.06 -20.32 -0.66
N GLY A 56 -17.86 -19.03 -0.94
CA GLY A 56 -16.56 -18.47 -1.28
C GLY A 56 -15.69 -18.30 -0.03
N PHE A 57 -14.62 -17.53 -0.16
CA PHE A 57 -13.71 -17.24 0.96
C PHE A 57 -13.74 -15.76 1.35
N ILE A 58 -13.38 -15.49 2.59
CA ILE A 58 -13.05 -14.16 3.08
C ILE A 58 -11.71 -14.24 3.80
N SER A 59 -10.91 -13.19 3.66
CA SER A 59 -9.67 -13.05 4.41
C SER A 59 -9.65 -11.74 5.17
N TYR A 60 -9.15 -11.83 6.38
CA TYR A 60 -8.91 -10.72 7.27
C TYR A 60 -7.40 -10.55 7.42
N LEU A 61 -6.94 -9.33 7.27
CA LEU A 61 -5.55 -8.93 7.52
C LEU A 61 -5.57 -7.94 8.67
N LEU A 62 -4.89 -8.29 9.75
CA LEU A 62 -4.59 -7.37 10.83
C LEU A 62 -3.17 -6.87 10.64
N MET A 63 -3.02 -5.55 10.57
CA MET A 63 -1.73 -4.89 10.36
C MET A 63 -1.60 -3.67 11.26
N THR A 64 -0.37 -3.19 11.46
CA THR A 64 -0.13 -1.95 12.18
C THR A 64 -0.76 -0.76 11.46
N TRP A 65 -1.25 0.20 12.24
CA TRP A 65 -1.82 1.42 11.71
C TRP A 65 -0.73 2.37 11.22
N CYS A 66 -0.90 2.91 10.01
CA CYS A 66 -0.09 3.99 9.48
C CYS A 66 -0.89 5.30 9.56
N PRO A 67 -0.51 6.26 10.42
CA PRO A 67 -1.18 7.55 10.48
C PRO A 67 -0.96 8.38 9.22
N GLY A 68 -1.75 9.43 9.08
CA GLY A 68 -1.64 10.41 8.01
C GLY A 68 -2.78 10.36 7.00
N VAL A 69 -2.68 11.25 6.00
CA VAL A 69 -3.69 11.42 4.96
C VAL A 69 -3.12 11.02 3.60
N PRO A 70 -3.92 10.36 2.73
CA PRO A 70 -3.49 10.09 1.36
C PRO A 70 -3.10 11.38 0.63
N LEU A 71 -1.97 11.36 -0.10
CA LEU A 71 -1.49 12.52 -0.86
C LEU A 71 -2.08 12.66 -2.27
N GLY A 72 -2.92 11.71 -2.69
CA GLY A 72 -3.62 11.73 -3.98
C GLY A 72 -4.59 12.91 -4.17
N GLU A 73 -5.15 13.01 -5.38
CA GLU A 73 -6.25 13.96 -5.71
C GLU A 73 -5.88 15.45 -5.56
N GLY A 74 -4.67 15.84 -5.98
CA GLY A 74 -4.25 17.25 -6.00
C GLY A 74 -3.86 17.85 -4.64
N ARG A 75 -3.92 17.08 -3.55
CA ARG A 75 -3.48 17.54 -2.22
C ARG A 75 -2.02 17.96 -2.21
N TYR A 76 -1.13 17.15 -2.77
CA TYR A 76 0.29 17.50 -2.90
C TYR A 76 0.50 18.77 -3.73
N GLU A 77 -0.20 18.90 -4.86
CA GLU A 77 -0.06 20.05 -5.77
C GLU A 77 -0.43 21.38 -5.10
N SER A 78 -1.45 21.38 -4.26
CA SER A 78 -1.89 22.56 -3.50
C SER A 78 -0.92 22.99 -2.38
N MET A 79 0.08 22.17 -2.02
CA MET A 79 0.97 22.48 -0.90
C MET A 79 1.98 23.60 -1.23
N PRO A 80 2.38 24.41 -0.22
CA PRO A 80 3.50 25.34 -0.36
C PRO A 80 4.80 24.62 -0.73
N GLN A 81 5.68 25.30 -1.47
CA GLN A 81 6.94 24.72 -1.97
C GLN A 81 7.81 24.11 -0.86
N ALA A 82 7.93 24.78 0.28
CA ALA A 82 8.66 24.26 1.44
C ALA A 82 8.09 22.92 1.94
N LYS A 83 6.76 22.75 1.92
CA LYS A 83 6.09 21.51 2.34
C LYS A 83 6.24 20.42 1.28
N LYS A 84 6.18 20.75 0.00
CA LYS A 84 6.50 19.82 -1.11
C LYS A 84 7.91 19.26 -0.98
N LYS A 85 8.91 20.09 -0.63
CA LYS A 85 10.29 19.65 -0.37
C LYS A 85 10.35 18.58 0.72
N LYS A 86 9.65 18.80 1.83
CA LYS A 86 9.58 17.84 2.95
C LYS A 86 8.91 16.53 2.54
N VAL A 87 7.74 16.61 1.90
CA VAL A 87 7.01 15.43 1.43
C VAL A 87 7.85 14.61 0.46
N PHE A 88 8.52 15.25 -0.49
CA PHE A 88 9.35 14.56 -1.46
C PHE A 88 10.54 13.87 -0.81
N LYS A 89 11.19 14.51 0.18
CA LYS A 89 12.25 13.89 0.98
C LYS A 89 11.73 12.65 1.70
N ALA A 90 10.62 12.76 2.42
CA ALA A 90 10.00 11.65 3.15
C ALA A 90 9.52 10.52 2.23
N PHE A 91 9.07 10.84 1.01
CA PHE A 91 8.77 9.85 -0.02
C PHE A 91 10.01 9.04 -0.42
N LYS A 92 11.17 9.70 -0.64
CA LYS A 92 12.41 8.98 -0.96
C LYS A 92 12.81 8.04 0.17
N GLU A 93 12.72 8.51 1.40
CA GLU A 93 13.01 7.70 2.59
C GLU A 93 12.08 6.49 2.68
N ALA A 94 10.78 6.67 2.46
CA ALA A 94 9.80 5.59 2.43
C ALA A 94 10.07 4.57 1.32
N LEU A 95 10.40 5.03 0.11
CA LEU A 95 10.73 4.17 -1.02
C LEU A 95 11.99 3.34 -0.75
N GLU A 96 13.05 3.95 -0.23
CA GLU A 96 14.28 3.24 0.11
C GLU A 96 14.06 2.26 1.28
N ASP A 97 13.19 2.61 2.23
CA ASP A 97 12.82 1.74 3.34
C ASP A 97 12.15 0.44 2.85
N THR A 98 11.15 0.55 1.97
CA THR A 98 10.48 -0.63 1.41
C THR A 98 11.42 -1.42 0.50
N LYS A 99 12.26 -0.74 -0.29
CA LYS A 99 13.27 -1.37 -1.16
C LYS A 99 14.27 -2.19 -0.36
N ARG A 100 14.73 -1.67 0.79
CA ARG A 100 15.61 -2.39 1.71
C ARG A 100 14.97 -3.70 2.22
N CYS A 101 13.66 -3.71 2.44
CA CYS A 101 12.90 -4.93 2.78
C CYS A 101 12.67 -5.86 1.57
N GLY A 102 13.15 -5.49 0.39
CA GLY A 102 13.03 -6.24 -0.84
C GLY A 102 11.61 -6.22 -1.42
N VAL A 103 10.90 -5.09 -1.27
CA VAL A 103 9.54 -4.86 -1.80
C VAL A 103 9.45 -3.48 -2.44
N VAL A 104 8.82 -3.39 -3.61
CA VAL A 104 8.43 -2.12 -4.25
C VAL A 104 7.00 -2.25 -4.74
N SER A 105 6.16 -1.24 -4.49
CA SER A 105 4.83 -1.16 -5.10
C SER A 105 4.94 -0.84 -6.59
N LYS A 106 4.17 -1.54 -7.41
CA LYS A 106 4.10 -1.45 -8.87
C LYS A 106 2.74 -0.94 -9.35
N GLY A 107 1.80 -0.70 -8.45
CA GLY A 107 0.48 -0.16 -8.78
C GLY A 107 0.50 1.33 -9.13
N ASP A 108 -0.58 1.78 -9.76
CA ASP A 108 -0.72 3.13 -10.30
C ASP A 108 -1.56 4.09 -9.42
N ASN A 109 -1.96 3.65 -8.21
CA ASN A 109 -2.78 4.44 -7.29
C ASN A 109 -1.94 5.11 -6.19
N PRO A 110 -2.39 6.25 -5.61
CA PRO A 110 -1.70 6.88 -4.50
C PRO A 110 -1.84 6.01 -3.25
N THR A 111 -0.81 5.23 -2.97
CA THR A 111 -0.71 4.45 -1.74
C THR A 111 0.27 5.10 -0.74
N LEU A 112 0.44 6.42 -0.85
CA LEU A 112 1.31 7.21 0.04
C LEU A 112 0.44 8.02 1.02
N LEU A 113 0.63 7.76 2.31
CA LEU A 113 0.07 8.54 3.40
C LEU A 113 1.10 9.56 3.88
N TRP A 114 0.69 10.79 4.11
CA TRP A 114 1.51 11.84 4.73
C TRP A 114 1.08 12.08 6.17
N ASP A 115 1.97 11.80 7.10
CA ASP A 115 1.79 12.04 8.52
C ASP A 115 2.38 13.40 8.90
N ALA A 116 1.58 14.44 8.69
CA ALA A 116 1.96 15.82 9.04
C ALA A 116 2.01 16.07 10.55
N GLU A 117 1.33 15.23 11.34
CA GLU A 117 0.99 15.54 12.73
C GLU A 117 2.00 14.97 13.72
N ASN A 118 2.58 13.80 13.44
CA ASN A 118 3.44 13.12 14.42
C ASN A 118 4.94 13.20 14.09
N ASP A 119 5.32 12.95 12.83
CA ASP A 119 6.74 12.67 12.50
C ASP A 119 7.18 13.22 11.13
N GLU A 120 6.34 14.03 10.48
CA GLU A 120 6.58 14.59 9.13
C GLU A 120 7.12 13.54 8.14
N LYS A 121 6.51 12.35 8.11
CA LYS A 121 6.96 11.23 7.25
C LYS A 121 5.86 10.67 6.36
N CYS A 122 6.31 9.89 5.38
CA CYS A 122 5.42 9.16 4.49
C CYS A 122 5.33 7.69 4.89
N TYR A 123 4.15 7.09 4.71
CA TYR A 123 3.95 5.65 4.73
C TYR A 123 3.50 5.17 3.36
N MET A 124 4.15 4.14 2.83
CA MET A 124 3.67 3.40 1.68
C MET A 124 2.75 2.27 2.15
N VAL A 125 1.58 2.14 1.54
CA VAL A 125 0.56 1.13 1.85
C VAL A 125 0.11 0.40 0.58
N ASP A 126 -0.82 -0.56 0.70
CA ASP A 126 -1.49 -1.24 -0.42
C ASP A 126 -0.52 -1.82 -1.48
N PHE A 127 0.17 -2.88 -1.08
CA PHE A 127 1.18 -3.64 -1.83
C PHE A 127 0.62 -4.86 -2.58
N LYS A 128 -0.69 -4.89 -2.86
CA LYS A 128 -1.31 -5.96 -3.66
C LYS A 128 -0.63 -6.15 -5.02
N PHE A 129 -0.12 -5.07 -5.60
CA PHE A 129 0.71 -5.10 -6.80
C PHE A 129 2.17 -4.80 -6.44
N SER A 130 2.84 -5.71 -5.73
CA SER A 130 4.24 -5.54 -5.34
C SER A 130 5.18 -6.48 -6.08
N GLY A 131 6.44 -6.07 -6.16
CA GLY A 131 7.50 -6.84 -6.77
C GLY A 131 8.83 -6.67 -6.06
N ARG A 132 9.86 -7.33 -6.58
CA ARG A 132 11.24 -7.11 -6.12
C ARG A 132 11.74 -5.75 -6.61
N PRO A 133 12.62 -5.08 -5.85
CA PRO A 133 13.29 -3.87 -6.32
C PRO A 133 14.08 -4.13 -7.60
N HIS A 134 14.06 -3.15 -8.49
CA HIS A 134 14.83 -3.12 -9.74
C HIS A 134 15.57 -1.78 -9.86
N TYR A 135 16.62 -1.72 -10.67
CA TYR A 135 17.46 -0.51 -10.80
C TYR A 135 16.70 0.73 -11.30
N ILE A 136 15.52 0.54 -11.90
CA ILE A 136 14.65 1.61 -12.39
C ILE A 136 13.71 2.17 -11.32
N ASP A 137 13.60 1.51 -10.16
CA ASP A 137 12.74 1.92 -9.04
C ASP A 137 13.43 3.03 -8.22
N VAL A 138 13.69 4.16 -8.89
CA VAL A 138 14.29 5.36 -8.31
C VAL A 138 13.25 6.47 -8.24
N ALA A 139 13.31 7.26 -7.17
CA ALA A 139 12.31 8.29 -6.87
C ALA A 139 12.08 9.22 -8.06
N GLU A 140 13.16 9.63 -8.73
CA GLU A 140 13.20 10.53 -9.90
C GLU A 140 12.33 10.06 -11.06
N ARG A 141 12.01 8.77 -11.15
CA ARG A 141 11.23 8.17 -12.25
C ARG A 141 9.80 7.81 -11.87
N ILE A 142 9.51 7.59 -10.60
CA ILE A 142 8.25 6.96 -10.19
C ILE A 142 7.35 7.85 -9.34
N TRP A 143 7.84 9.00 -8.86
CA TRP A 143 7.07 9.91 -7.97
C TRP A 143 5.71 10.31 -8.54
N GLN A 144 5.56 10.36 -9.87
CA GLN A 144 4.30 10.67 -10.55
C GLN A 144 3.19 9.66 -10.21
N ARG A 145 3.54 8.37 -10.12
CA ARG A 145 2.60 7.29 -9.79
C ARG A 145 2.04 7.41 -8.36
N TRP A 146 2.74 8.17 -7.51
CA TRP A 146 2.37 8.40 -6.13
C TRP A 146 1.64 9.74 -5.93
N GLY A 147 1.20 10.39 -7.02
CA GLY A 147 0.45 11.65 -6.96
C GLY A 147 1.30 12.86 -6.60
N LEU A 148 2.63 12.79 -6.73
CA LEU A 148 3.54 13.87 -6.32
C LEU A 148 3.83 14.89 -7.44
N GLN A 149 2.82 15.25 -8.26
CA GLN A 149 2.93 16.23 -9.35
C GLN A 149 2.86 17.69 -8.87
N PRO A 150 3.68 18.62 -9.42
CA PRO A 150 4.50 18.52 -10.64
C PRO A 150 5.90 17.89 -10.45
N GLY A 151 6.22 17.35 -9.27
CA GLY A 151 7.47 16.64 -9.00
C GLY A 151 8.27 17.21 -7.85
N PRO A 152 9.56 16.81 -7.72
CA PRO A 152 10.48 17.47 -6.81
C PRO A 152 10.51 18.97 -7.11
N PRO A 153 10.30 19.83 -6.10
CA PRO A 153 10.45 21.26 -6.29
C PRO A 153 11.93 21.65 -6.45
N GLU A 154 12.19 22.67 -7.28
CA GLU A 154 13.51 23.29 -7.48
C GLU A 154 14.12 23.82 -6.17
#